data_AF-A0A1Q9G7P2-F1
#
_entry.id   AF-A0A1Q9G7P2-F1
#
_cell.length_a   1.000
_cell.length_b   1.000
_cell.length_c   1.000
_cell.angle_alpha   90.00
_cell.angle_beta   90.00
_cell.angle_gamma   90.00
#
_symmetry.space_group_name_H-M   'P 1'
#
loop_
_entity.id
_entity.type
_entity.pdbx_description
1 polymer ?
#
loop_
_entity_poly.entity_id
_entity_poly.type
_entity_poly.pdbx_seq_one_letter_code
_entity_poly.pdbx_strand_id
1 'polypeptide(L)'
;MAIKFDDCDFSKNETGVKAPSSADVSFQKTRFTENTTAVDIYITKEDIIALGLPDNTDPELVKEAVSLLKEHEEAPHEVKSYLLNTTKLFKWLGNISSLTTIGTALIDFAKS
;
A
#
# COMPACT_ATOMS: atom_id res chain seq x y z
N MET A 1 -7.97 12.98 9.93
CA MET A 1 -9.36 12.78 10.39
C MET A 1 -9.90 11.60 9.60
N ALA A 2 -10.24 10.50 10.28
CA ALA A 2 -10.63 9.27 9.60
C ALA A 2 -11.96 9.44 8.85
N ILE A 3 -12.04 8.94 7.62
CA ILE A 3 -13.30 8.72 6.90
C ILE A 3 -13.95 7.51 7.55
N LYS A 4 -15.09 7.72 8.23
CA LYS A 4 -15.82 6.66 8.93
C LYS A 4 -17.04 6.25 8.14
N PHE A 5 -17.12 4.95 7.83
CA PHE A 5 -18.31 4.29 7.34
C PHE A 5 -18.95 3.51 8.50
N ASP A 6 -20.12 3.95 8.96
CA ASP A 6 -20.88 3.28 10.03
C ASP A 6 -22.20 2.78 9.45
N ASP A 7 -22.49 1.49 9.67
CA ASP A 7 -23.72 0.81 9.24
C ASP A 7 -24.04 0.98 7.73
N CYS A 8 -23.01 0.92 6.89
CA CYS A 8 -23.14 1.00 5.43
C CYS A 8 -23.25 -0.38 4.77
N ASP A 9 -23.90 -0.47 3.61
CA ASP A 9 -23.93 -1.68 2.77
C ASP A 9 -23.38 -1.37 1.38
N PHE A 10 -22.21 -1.90 1.09
CA PHE A 10 -21.59 -1.88 -0.23
C PHE A 10 -21.83 -3.23 -0.89
N SER A 11 -22.88 -3.33 -1.71
CA SER A 11 -23.24 -4.58 -2.38
C SER A 11 -23.28 -4.46 -3.90
N LYS A 12 -22.78 -5.50 -4.60
CA LYS A 12 -22.84 -5.67 -6.06
C LYS A 12 -22.14 -4.58 -6.88
N ASN A 13 -21.02 -4.08 -6.38
CA ASN A 13 -20.19 -3.09 -7.08
C ASN A 13 -18.90 -3.71 -7.63
N GLU A 14 -18.29 -3.08 -8.62
CA GLU A 14 -16.94 -3.46 -9.05
C GLU A 14 -15.92 -3.17 -7.93
N THR A 15 -16.00 -2.00 -7.30
CA THR A 15 -15.20 -1.63 -6.12
C THR A 15 -16.09 -1.02 -5.05
N GLY A 16 -16.03 -1.53 -3.82
CA GLY A 16 -16.84 -1.03 -2.69
C GLY A 16 -16.37 0.35 -2.21
N VAL A 17 -15.12 0.46 -1.76
CA VAL A 17 -14.50 1.73 -1.40
C VAL A 17 -13.16 1.87 -2.10
N LYS A 18 -12.90 3.04 -2.70
CA LYS A 18 -11.60 3.41 -3.28
C LYS A 18 -11.05 4.62 -2.55
N ALA A 19 -9.85 4.53 -2.01
CA ALA A 19 -9.24 5.60 -1.20
C ALA A 19 -7.72 5.68 -1.42
N PRO A 20 -7.12 6.88 -1.31
CA PRO A 20 -5.67 7.01 -1.38
C PRO A 20 -5.03 6.36 -0.15
N SER A 21 -3.77 5.92 -0.25
CA SER A 21 -3.02 5.34 0.87
C SER A 21 -2.87 6.26 2.07
N SER A 22 -2.92 7.57 1.87
CA SER A 22 -2.91 8.57 2.93
C SER A 22 -4.24 8.72 3.67
N ALA A 23 -5.32 8.10 3.17
CA ALA A 23 -6.63 8.16 3.82
C ALA A 23 -6.72 7.16 4.96
N ASP A 24 -6.98 7.68 6.15
CA ASP A 24 -7.41 6.89 7.30
C ASP A 24 -8.90 6.53 7.10
N VAL A 25 -9.18 5.25 6.86
CA VAL A 25 -10.54 4.75 6.59
C VAL A 25 -10.93 3.72 7.65
N SER A 26 -12.08 3.94 8.29
CA SER A 26 -12.60 3.06 9.33
C SER A 26 -14.00 2.56 8.97
N PHE A 27 -14.19 1.25 9.09
CA PHE A 27 -15.45 0.57 8.83
C PHE A 27 -16.00 0.01 10.13
N GLN A 28 -17.19 0.47 10.55
CA GLN A 28 -17.92 -0.08 11.68
C GLN A 28 -19.28 -0.57 11.19
N LYS A 29 -19.64 -1.80 11.57
CA LYS A 29 -20.91 -2.46 11.19
C LYS A 29 -21.22 -2.43 9.69
N THR A 30 -20.21 -2.22 8.85
CA THR A 30 -20.38 -2.07 7.41
C THR A 30 -20.29 -3.44 6.75
N ARG A 31 -21.16 -3.68 5.77
CA ARG A 31 -21.22 -4.92 4.99
C ARG A 31 -20.66 -4.69 3.59
N PHE A 32 -19.80 -5.61 3.15
CA PHE A 32 -19.38 -5.72 1.75
C PHE A 32 -19.89 -7.06 1.22
N THR A 33 -20.68 -7.07 0.15
CA THR A 33 -21.26 -8.32 -0.40
C THR A 33 -21.27 -8.30 -1.91
N GLU A 34 -20.85 -9.39 -2.56
CA GLU A 34 -20.84 -9.52 -4.03
C GLU A 34 -20.09 -8.39 -4.77
N ASN A 35 -19.09 -7.76 -4.16
CA ASN A 35 -18.21 -6.83 -4.86
C ASN A 35 -17.04 -7.58 -5.50
N THR A 36 -16.52 -7.11 -6.64
CA THR A 36 -15.26 -7.65 -7.21
C THR A 36 -14.08 -7.33 -6.30
N THR A 37 -14.00 -6.08 -5.84
CA THR A 37 -13.02 -5.62 -4.85
C THR A 37 -13.75 -4.92 -3.70
N ALA A 38 -13.53 -5.34 -2.45
CA ALA A 38 -14.19 -4.73 -1.30
C ALA A 38 -13.62 -3.32 -1.02
N VAL A 39 -12.30 -3.23 -0.88
CA VAL A 39 -11.58 -1.98 -0.63
C VAL A 39 -10.36 -1.93 -1.54
N ASP A 40 -10.25 -0.86 -2.33
CA ASP A 40 -9.11 -0.57 -3.20
C ASP A 40 -8.35 0.64 -2.68
N ILE A 41 -7.18 0.40 -2.08
CA ILE A 41 -6.26 1.46 -1.69
C ILE A 41 -5.30 1.72 -2.85
N TYR A 42 -5.21 2.98 -3.31
CA TYR A 42 -4.31 3.38 -4.39
C TYR A 42 -3.19 4.28 -3.89
N ILE A 43 -2.00 4.09 -4.46
CA ILE A 43 -0.82 4.91 -4.16
C ILE A 43 -0.89 6.21 -4.99
N THR A 44 -0.67 7.35 -4.34
CA THR A 44 -0.65 8.66 -5.02
C THR A 44 0.73 9.00 -5.58
N LYS A 45 0.81 10.00 -6.44
CA LYS A 45 2.11 10.53 -6.89
C LYS A 45 2.86 11.20 -5.75
N GLU A 46 2.16 11.84 -4.81
CA GLU A 46 2.81 12.41 -3.63
C GLU A 46 3.50 11.32 -2.79
N ASP A 47 2.86 10.15 -2.64
CA ASP A 47 3.45 9.01 -1.92
C ASP A 47 4.72 8.50 -2.61
N ILE A 48 4.73 8.41 -3.94
CA ILE A 48 5.91 8.00 -4.73
C ILE A 48 7.08 8.95 -4.47
N ILE A 49 6.84 10.26 -4.53
CA ILE A 49 7.85 11.28 -4.27
C ILE A 49 8.34 11.23 -2.82
N ALA A 50 7.42 11.07 -1.86
CA ALA A 50 7.75 10.98 -0.44
C ALA A 50 8.62 9.76 -0.10
N LEU A 51 8.43 8.66 -0.83
CA LEU A 51 9.26 7.44 -0.73
C LEU A 51 10.63 7.58 -1.41
N GLY A 52 10.92 8.70 -2.07
CA GLY A 52 12.15 8.92 -2.81
C GLY A 52 12.23 8.09 -4.10
N LEU A 53 11.08 7.64 -4.61
CA LEU A 53 10.98 6.89 -5.84
C LEU A 53 10.94 7.84 -7.05
N PRO A 54 11.44 7.40 -8.23
CA PRO A 54 11.30 8.18 -9.47
C PRO A 54 9.84 8.50 -9.82
N ASP A 55 9.57 9.68 -10.38
CA ASP A 55 8.21 10.12 -10.74
C ASP A 55 7.49 9.22 -11.77
N ASN A 56 8.26 8.43 -12.53
CA ASN A 56 7.75 7.45 -13.49
C ASN A 56 7.54 6.05 -12.89
N THR A 57 7.69 5.89 -11.58
CA THR A 57 7.42 4.64 -10.90
C THR A 57 5.94 4.31 -11.01
N ASP A 58 5.64 3.07 -11.41
CA ASP A 58 4.27 2.59 -11.48
C ASP A 58 3.70 2.43 -10.05
N PRO A 59 2.60 3.13 -9.71
CA PRO A 59 1.95 3.03 -8.40
C PRO A 59 1.60 1.58 -8.00
N GLU A 60 1.32 0.70 -8.96
CA GLU A 60 1.00 -0.71 -8.68
C GLU A 60 2.20 -1.50 -8.16
N LEU A 61 3.43 -1.14 -8.57
CA LEU A 61 4.65 -1.75 -8.04
C LEU A 61 4.87 -1.38 -6.58
N VAL A 62 4.55 -0.13 -6.23
CA VAL A 62 4.62 0.37 -4.85
C VAL A 62 3.56 -0.31 -3.99
N LYS A 63 2.33 -0.43 -4.52
CA LYS A 63 1.24 -1.12 -3.84
C LYS A 63 1.56 -2.58 -3.56
N GLU A 64 2.16 -3.30 -4.51
CA GLU A 64 2.64 -4.68 -4.31
C GLU A 64 3.63 -4.77 -3.15
N ALA A 65 4.64 -3.89 -3.15
CA ALA A 65 5.67 -3.87 -2.10
C ALA A 65 5.10 -3.54 -0.71
N VAL A 66 4.19 -2.56 -0.63
CA VAL A 66 3.54 -2.17 0.63
C VAL A 66 2.60 -3.26 1.12
N SER A 67 1.85 -3.91 0.23
CA SER A 67 0.94 -5.01 0.60
C SER A 67 1.72 -6.19 1.18
N LEU A 68 2.84 -6.56 0.55
CA LEU A 68 3.73 -7.61 1.06
C LEU A 68 4.27 -7.27 2.46
N LEU A 69 4.63 -6.01 2.70
CA LEU A 69 5.10 -5.56 4.01
C LEU A 69 3.99 -5.60 5.08
N LYS A 70 2.74 -5.28 4.72
CA LYS A 70 1.59 -5.34 5.62
C LYS A 70 1.21 -6.78 5.96
N GLU A 71 1.29 -7.70 5.00
CA GLU A 71 1.11 -9.15 5.25
C GLU A 71 2.16 -9.73 6.19
N HIS A 72 3.35 -9.11 6.23
CA HIS A 72 4.47 -9.51 7.08
C HIS A 72 4.79 -8.46 8.15
N GLU A 73 3.77 -7.77 8.70
CA GLU A 73 3.95 -6.68 9.66
C GLU A 73 4.74 -7.10 10.92
N GLU A 74 4.54 -8.33 11.40
CA GLU A 74 5.23 -8.85 12.59
C GLU A 74 6.67 -9.32 12.31
N ALA A 75 7.08 -9.38 11.04
CA ALA A 75 8.40 -9.87 10.67
C ALA A 75 9.51 -8.88 11.09
N PRO A 76 10.70 -9.38 11.47
CA PRO A 76 11.87 -8.54 11.74
C PRO A 76 12.24 -7.67 10.55
N HIS A 77 12.84 -6.50 10.81
CA HIS A 77 13.23 -5.54 9.78
C HIS A 77 14.11 -6.18 8.68
N GLU A 78 15.06 -7.04 9.07
CA GLU A 78 15.94 -7.75 8.12
C GLU A 78 15.14 -8.64 7.14
N VAL A 79 14.10 -9.31 7.63
CA VAL A 79 13.22 -10.14 6.81
C VAL A 79 12.38 -9.27 5.88
N LYS A 80 11.87 -8.14 6.37
CA LYS A 80 11.13 -7.17 5.54
C LYS A 80 11.99 -6.58 4.42
N SER A 81 13.24 -6.22 4.71
CA SER A 81 14.19 -5.75 3.70
C SER A 81 14.51 -6.84 2.67
N TYR A 82 14.64 -8.09 3.10
CA TYR A 82 14.82 -9.22 2.19
C TYR A 82 13.61 -9.42 1.28
N LEU A 83 12.39 -9.40 1.85
CA LEU A 83 11.14 -9.52 1.10
C LEU A 83 10.99 -8.41 0.05
N LEU A 84 11.30 -7.17 0.41
CA LEU A 84 11.30 -6.04 -0.51
C LEU A 84 12.21 -6.27 -1.72
N ASN A 85 13.41 -6.80 -1.53
CA ASN A 85 14.33 -7.11 -2.62
C ASN A 85 13.79 -8.15 -3.61
N THR A 86 12.77 -8.94 -3.23
CA THR A 86 12.12 -9.91 -4.12
C THR A 86 10.99 -9.32 -4.97
N THR A 87 10.49 -8.14 -4.60
CA THR A 87 9.36 -7.46 -5.26
C THR A 87 9.72 -6.98 -6.66
N LYS A 88 8.70 -6.79 -7.50
CA LYS A 88 8.89 -6.20 -8.83
C LYS A 88 9.40 -4.76 -8.76
N LEU A 89 9.04 -4.01 -7.72
CA LEU A 89 9.53 -2.64 -7.50
C LEU A 89 11.05 -2.62 -7.37
N PHE A 90 11.64 -3.42 -6.48
CA PHE A 90 13.09 -3.44 -6.28
C PHE A 90 13.84 -4.02 -7.48
N LYS A 91 13.25 -4.98 -8.20
CA LYS A 91 13.77 -5.46 -9.47
C LYS A 91 13.79 -4.37 -10.54
N TRP A 92 12.77 -3.52 -10.59
CA TRP A 92 12.67 -2.39 -11.51
C TRP A 92 13.64 -1.26 -11.14
N LEU A 93 13.76 -0.94 -9.85
CA LEU A 93 14.70 0.05 -9.33
C LEU A 93 16.16 -0.35 -9.58
N GLY A 94 16.46 -1.65 -9.68
CA GLY A 94 17.79 -2.15 -10.01
C GLY A 94 18.84 -1.70 -8.98
N ASN A 95 20.07 -1.42 -9.43
CA ASN A 95 21.19 -1.03 -8.55
C ASN A 95 21.27 0.49 -8.29
N ILE A 96 20.15 1.17 -8.09
CA ILE A 96 20.22 2.57 -7.64
C ILE A 96 20.84 2.63 -6.24
N SER A 97 21.73 3.61 -6.02
CA SER A 97 22.48 3.80 -4.78
C SER A 97 21.62 4.10 -3.55
N SER A 98 20.31 4.29 -3.74
CA SER A 98 19.34 4.68 -2.72
C SER A 98 18.38 3.56 -2.30
N LEU A 99 18.59 2.30 -2.75
CA LEU A 99 17.69 1.18 -2.44
C LEU A 99 17.46 0.95 -0.94
N THR A 100 18.51 1.09 -0.13
CA THR A 100 18.40 0.95 1.33
C THR A 100 17.54 2.06 1.93
N THR A 101 17.70 3.30 1.49
CA THR A 101 16.87 4.44 1.94
C THR A 101 15.41 4.26 1.53
N ILE A 102 15.15 3.86 0.28
CA ILE A 102 13.81 3.59 -0.24
C ILE A 102 13.17 2.42 0.52
N GLY A 103 13.94 1.38 0.81
CA GLY A 103 13.48 0.22 1.58
C GLY A 103 13.04 0.58 3.00
N THR A 104 13.83 1.40 3.70
CA THR A 104 13.45 1.91 5.02
C THR A 104 12.18 2.76 4.94
N ALA A 105 12.09 3.68 3.97
CA ALA A 105 10.92 4.53 3.78
C ALA A 105 9.64 3.71 3.51
N LEU A 106 9.73 2.66 2.70
CA LEU A 106 8.61 1.73 2.45
C LEU A 106 8.21 0.93 3.68
N ILE A 107 9.17 0.45 4.48
CA ILE A 107 8.90 -0.27 5.72
C ILE A 107 8.17 0.63 6.72
N ASP A 108 8.55 1.90 6.82
CA ASP A 108 7.88 2.85 7.69
C ASP A 108 6.51 3.27 7.15
N PHE A 109 6.38 3.46 5.83
CA PHE A 109 5.10 3.71 5.16
C PHE A 109 4.11 2.55 5.32
N ALA A 110 4.59 1.30 5.38
CA ALA A 110 3.73 0.14 5.61
C ALA A 110 3.24 0.02 7.06
N LYS A 111 3.88 0.69 8.03
CA LYS A 111 3.42 0.74 9.44
C LYS A 111 2.37 1.82 9.69
N SER A 112 2.28 2.81 8.80
CA SER A 112 1.21 3.83 8.82
C SER A 112 -0.09 3.30 8.23
#